data_AF-A0A3D8YJ56-F1
#
_entry.id   AF-A0A3D8YJ56-F1
#
_cell.length_a   1.000
_cell.length_b   1.000
_cell.length_c   1.000
_cell.angle_alpha   90.00
_cell.angle_beta   90.00
_cell.angle_gamma   90.00
#
_symmetry.space_group_name_H-M   'P 1'
#
loop_
_entity.id
_entity.type
_entity.pdbx_description
1 polymer ?
#
loop_
_entity_poly.entity_id
_entity_poly.type
_entity_poly.pdbx_seq_one_letter_code
_entity_poly.pdbx_strand_id
1 'polypeptide(L)'
;MSDQPSYYSIITANVRYDNRLTDSEKLLFAEITSLSNKYGYCTASNGYFAKLYEVTKVTVSRRIANLKECGYLQVEIIREGNEIKQRKIYPLTQMIIP
;
A
#
# COMPACT_ATOMS: atom_id res chain seq x y z
N MET A 1 -10.49 -7.86 18.51
CA MET A 1 -9.50 -6.82 18.79
C MET A 1 -8.78 -6.57 17.49
N SER A 2 -9.04 -5.44 16.81
CA SER A 2 -8.29 -5.16 15.58
C SER A 2 -6.90 -4.75 16.01
N ASP A 3 -5.89 -5.50 15.59
CA ASP A 3 -4.51 -5.04 15.59
C ASP A 3 -4.49 -3.69 14.87
N GLN A 4 -4.55 -2.60 15.63
CA GLN A 4 -3.97 -1.33 15.24
C GLN A 4 -2.56 -1.40 15.80
N PRO A 5 -1.64 -2.09 15.11
CA PRO A 5 -0.29 -2.11 15.61
C PRO A 5 0.20 -0.67 15.67
N SER A 6 0.78 -0.27 16.80
CA SER A 6 1.29 1.07 17.08
C SER A 6 2.57 1.40 16.28
N TYR A 7 2.63 0.94 15.03
CA TYR A 7 3.75 1.20 14.14
C TYR A 7 3.64 2.60 13.56
N TYR A 8 4.76 3.33 13.57
CA TYR A 8 4.87 4.56 12.81
C TYR A 8 4.68 4.26 11.31
N SER A 9 3.81 5.02 10.67
CA SER A 9 3.66 5.05 9.21
C SER A 9 4.68 6.02 8.62
N ILE A 10 5.38 5.61 7.57
CA ILE A 10 6.44 6.39 6.94
C ILE A 10 5.97 6.86 5.56
N ILE A 11 6.13 8.16 5.30
CA ILE A 11 6.00 8.73 3.95
C ILE A 11 7.39 9.20 3.52
N THR A 12 7.94 8.57 2.50
CA THR A 12 9.23 8.93 1.89
C THR A 12 9.14 10.26 1.14
N ALA A 13 10.27 10.95 0.97
CA ALA A 13 10.28 12.28 0.36
C ALA A 13 9.72 12.29 -1.07
N ASN A 14 10.08 11.29 -1.88
CA ASN A 14 9.55 11.12 -3.23
C ASN A 14 8.01 11.03 -3.25
N VAL A 15 7.40 10.24 -2.36
CA VAL A 15 5.93 10.13 -2.24
C VAL A 15 5.33 11.44 -1.71
N ARG A 16 5.98 12.07 -0.72
CA ARG A 16 5.47 13.31 -0.08
C ARG A 16 5.35 14.46 -1.10
N TYR A 17 6.36 14.62 -1.95
CA TYR A 17 6.46 15.75 -2.88
C TYR A 17 5.98 15.44 -4.31
N ASP A 18 5.55 14.21 -4.61
CA ASP A 18 4.98 13.88 -5.91
C ASP A 18 3.55 14.41 -6.05
N ASN A 19 3.35 15.30 -7.02
CA ASN A 19 2.05 15.92 -7.32
C ASN A 19 1.14 15.04 -8.19
N ARG A 20 1.64 13.90 -8.69
CA ARG A 20 0.80 12.88 -9.37
C ARG A 20 -0.05 12.09 -8.37
N LEU A 21 0.28 12.16 -7.08
CA LEU A 21 -0.43 11.50 -6.00
C LEU A 21 -1.33 12.47 -5.25
N THR A 22 -2.55 12.02 -4.96
CA THR A 22 -3.47 12.66 -4.02
C THR A 22 -2.99 12.47 -2.58
N ASP A 23 -3.43 13.35 -1.67
CA ASP A 23 -3.12 13.24 -0.24
C ASP A 23 -3.59 11.88 0.34
N SER A 24 -4.73 11.38 -0.13
CA SER A 24 -5.22 10.07 0.27
C SER A 24 -4.36 8.90 -0.25
N GLU A 25 -3.70 9.04 -1.40
CA GLU A 25 -2.74 8.03 -1.89
C GLU A 25 -1.45 8.05 -1.07
N LYS A 26 -0.98 9.24 -0.66
CA LYS A 26 0.18 9.39 0.23
C LYS A 26 -0.09 8.76 1.60
N LEU A 27 -1.30 8.95 2.16
CA LEU A 27 -1.72 8.29 3.39
C LEU A 27 -1.86 6.77 3.23
N LEU A 28 -2.43 6.31 2.11
CA LEU A 28 -2.53 4.88 1.82
C LEU A 28 -1.14 4.24 1.73
N PHE A 29 -0.18 4.91 1.08
CA PHE A 29 1.21 4.46 1.04
C PHE A 29 1.79 4.36 2.46
N ALA A 30 1.61 5.39 3.28
CA ALA A 30 2.06 5.39 4.68
C ALA A 30 1.53 4.18 5.45
N GLU A 31 0.24 3.87 5.30
CA GLU A 31 -0.39 2.72 5.95
C GLU A 31 0.13 1.39 5.40
N ILE A 32 0.41 1.31 4.10
CA ILE A 32 1.07 0.13 3.53
C ILE A 32 2.46 -0.04 4.14
N THR A 33 3.23 1.03 4.37
CA THR A 33 4.55 0.93 5.02
C THR A 33 4.46 0.43 6.45
N SER A 34 3.53 0.93 7.27
CA SER A 34 3.37 0.49 8.66
C SER A 34 2.98 -0.99 8.75
N LEU A 35 2.06 -1.43 7.89
CA LEU A 35 1.64 -2.83 7.79
C LEU A 35 2.69 -3.75 7.19
N SER A 36 3.71 -3.19 6.52
CA SER A 36 4.84 -3.95 5.96
C SER A 36 5.97 -4.18 6.97
N ASN A 37 5.95 -3.54 8.14
CA ASN A 37 7.07 -3.59 9.10
C ASN A 37 7.44 -5.00 9.56
N LYS A 38 6.48 -5.94 9.63
CA LYS A 38 6.75 -7.30 10.12
C LYS A 38 7.46 -8.19 9.10
N TYR A 39 7.12 -8.08 7.82
CA TYR A 39 7.54 -9.03 6.78
C TYR A 39 8.18 -8.37 5.54
N GLY A 40 8.30 -7.05 5.51
CA GLY A 40 8.68 -6.28 4.33
C GLY A 40 7.57 -6.11 3.30
N TYR A 41 6.35 -6.60 3.59
CA TYR A 41 5.19 -6.47 2.72
C TYR A 41 3.87 -6.42 3.50
N CYS A 42 2.89 -5.75 2.91
CA CYS A 42 1.54 -5.63 3.42
C CYS A 42 0.64 -6.70 2.80
N THR A 43 -0.16 -7.38 3.64
CA THR A 43 -1.16 -8.38 3.24
C THR A 43 -2.60 -7.90 3.41
N ALA A 44 -2.80 -6.65 3.85
CA ALA A 44 -4.13 -6.10 4.05
C ALA A 44 -4.93 -6.06 2.73
N SER A 45 -6.21 -6.40 2.84
CA SER A 45 -7.12 -6.48 1.69
C SER A 45 -7.65 -5.09 1.31
N ASN A 46 -8.21 -4.96 0.10
CA ASN A 46 -8.92 -3.71 -0.25
C ASN A 46 -10.10 -3.44 0.68
N GLY A 47 -10.71 -4.49 1.26
CA GLY A 47 -11.78 -4.34 2.25
C GLY A 47 -11.31 -3.70 3.56
N TYR A 48 -10.08 -4.02 3.99
CA TYR A 48 -9.48 -3.40 5.17
C TYR A 48 -9.32 -1.88 4.98
N PHE A 49 -8.64 -1.47 3.90
CA PHE A 49 -8.43 -0.04 3.62
C PHE A 49 -9.73 0.71 3.32
N ALA A 50 -10.68 0.04 2.64
CA ALA A 50 -12.01 0.61 2.37
C ALA A 50 -12.74 0.96 3.67
N LYS A 51 -12.70 0.07 4.65
CA LYS A 51 -13.27 0.31 5.98
C LYS A 51 -12.50 1.38 6.75
N LEU A 52 -11.16 1.36 6.69
CA LEU A 52 -10.31 2.32 7.40
C LEU A 52 -10.54 3.77 6.92
N TYR A 53 -10.68 3.96 5.61
CA TYR A 53 -10.81 5.29 5.00
C TYR A 53 -12.25 5.66 4.61
N GLU A 54 -13.23 4.82 4.96
CA GLU A 54 -14.64 5.00 4.61
C GLU A 54 -14.87 5.24 3.09
N VAL A 55 -14.17 4.48 2.26
CA VAL A 55 -14.28 4.52 0.79
C VAL A 55 -14.63 3.16 0.20
N THR A 56 -14.97 3.11 -1.09
CA THR A 56 -15.24 1.84 -1.77
C THR A 56 -13.96 1.02 -2.03
N LYS A 57 -14.09 -0.30 -2.15
CA LYS A 57 -12.99 -1.19 -2.57
C LYS A 57 -12.42 -0.81 -3.94
N VAL A 58 -13.25 -0.25 -4.82
CA VAL A 58 -12.85 0.23 -6.15
C VAL A 58 -11.91 1.44 -6.02
N THR A 59 -12.25 2.39 -5.15
CA THR A 59 -11.40 3.55 -4.84
C THR A 59 -10.03 3.10 -4.33
N VAL A 60 -10.00 2.16 -3.37
CA VAL A 60 -8.72 1.61 -2.88
C VAL A 60 -7.93 0.96 -4.01
N SER A 61 -8.60 0.15 -4.84
CA SER A 61 -7.94 -0.52 -5.97
C SER A 61 -7.31 0.47 -6.93
N ARG A 62 -8.01 1.58 -7.24
CA ARG A 62 -7.50 2.65 -8.11
C ARG A 62 -6.29 3.34 -7.50
N ARG A 63 -6.33 3.65 -6.20
CA ARG A 63 -5.19 4.26 -5.48
C ARG A 63 -3.96 3.36 -5.47
N ILE A 64 -4.13 2.06 -5.22
CA ILE A 64 -3.03 1.07 -5.30
C ILE A 64 -2.48 0.98 -6.72
N ALA A 65 -3.34 1.00 -7.74
CA ALA A 65 -2.92 0.98 -9.14
C ALA A 65 -2.09 2.22 -9.49
N ASN A 66 -2.54 3.42 -9.13
CA ASN A 66 -1.79 4.66 -9.38
C ASN A 66 -0.43 4.67 -8.66
N LEU A 67 -0.39 4.24 -7.39
CA LEU A 67 0.86 4.11 -6.63
C LEU A 67 1.83 3.11 -7.29
N LYS A 68 1.32 2.00 -7.84
CA LYS A 68 2.12 1.04 -8.62
C LYS A 68 2.63 1.66 -9.92
N GLU A 69 1.77 2.33 -10.68
CA GLU A 69 2.12 3.01 -11.94
C GLU A 69 3.18 4.11 -11.73
N CYS A 70 3.11 4.82 -10.61
CA CYS A 70 4.11 5.81 -10.22
C CYS A 70 5.42 5.20 -9.69
N GLY A 71 5.51 3.87 -9.56
CA GLY A 71 6.72 3.16 -9.12
C GLY A 71 6.91 3.10 -7.61
N TYR A 72 5.87 3.37 -6.81
CA TYR A 72 5.96 3.35 -5.35
C TYR A 72 5.57 2.01 -4.73
N LEU A 73 4.86 1.15 -5.46
CA LEU A 73 4.45 -0.17 -4.99
C LEU A 73 4.77 -1.27 -6.01
N GLN A 74 5.16 -2.43 -5.50
CA GLN A 74 5.09 -3.70 -6.22
C GLN A 74 3.97 -4.56 -5.63
N VAL A 75 3.17 -5.20 -6.48
CA VAL A 75 2.05 -6.06 -6.05
C VAL A 75 2.25 -7.45 -6.62
N GLU A 76 2.34 -8.44 -5.75
CA GLU A 76 2.43 -9.85 -6.09
C GLU A 76 1.18 -10.60 -5.66
N ILE A 77 0.70 -11.49 -6.52
CA ILE A 77 -0.44 -12.36 -6.25
C ILE A 77 0.06 -13.79 -6.25
N ILE A 78 0.00 -14.42 -5.08
CA ILE A 78 0.34 -15.82 -4.90
C ILE A 78 -0.93 -16.63 -5.16
N ARG A 79 -0.84 -17.55 -6.13
CA ARG A 79 -1.92 -18.43 -6.53
C ARG A 79 -1.57 -19.87 -6.17
N GLU A 80 -2.58 -20.65 -5.84
CA GLU A 80 -2.49 -22.10 -5.69
C GLU A 80 -3.54 -22.71 -6.62
N GLY A 81 -3.08 -23.28 -7.74
CA GLY A 81 -3.95 -23.62 -8.86
C GLY A 81 -4.68 -22.39 -9.41
N ASN A 82 -6.01 -22.45 -9.44
CA ASN A 82 -6.87 -21.36 -9.91
C ASN A 82 -7.28 -20.37 -8.82
N GLU A 83 -6.94 -20.62 -7.55
CA GLU A 83 -7.34 -19.77 -6.43
C GLU A 83 -6.25 -18.77 -6.03
N ILE A 84 -6.66 -17.54 -5.71
CA ILE A 84 -5.77 -16.53 -5.14
C ILE A 84 -5.63 -16.78 -3.65
N LYS A 85 -4.48 -17.33 -3.24
CA LYS A 85 -4.15 -17.60 -1.83
C LYS A 85 -3.82 -16.33 -1.07
N GLN A 86 -3.01 -15.44 -1.67
CA GLN A 86 -2.51 -14.27 -0.98
C GLN A 86 -2.11 -13.15 -1.94
N ARG A 87 -2.29 -11.91 -1.49
CA ARG A 87 -1.71 -10.73 -2.12
C ARG A 87 -0.64 -10.13 -1.21
N LYS A 88 0.51 -9.83 -1.76
CA LYS A 88 1.60 -9.09 -1.09
C LYS A 88 1.81 -7.75 -1.79
N ILE A 89 1.87 -6.68 -1.01
CA ILE A 89 2.16 -5.32 -1.50
C ILE A 89 3.46 -4.87 -0.86
N TYR A 90 4.46 -4.55 -1.69
CA TYR A 90 5.78 -4.11 -1.25
C TYR A 90 5.91 -2.61 -1.50
N PRO A 91 6.16 -1.79 -0.46
CA PRO A 91 6.52 -0.40 -0.65
C PRO A 91 7.94 -0.30 -1.21
N LEU A 92 8.09 0.38 -2.36
CA LEU A 92 9.37 0.62 -3.00
C LEU A 92 9.95 1.92 -2.45
N THR A 93 10.90 1.80 -1.53
CA THR A 93 11.53 2.93 -0.83
C THR A 93 12.89 3.32 -1.39
N GLN A 94 13.40 2.59 -2.39
CA GLN A 94 14.74 2.83 -2.91
C GLN A 94 14.80 4.08 -3.79
N MET A 95 15.78 4.91 -3.42
CA MET A 95 16.16 6.16 -4.04
C MET A 95 16.73 5.91 -5.43
N ILE A 96 16.21 6.60 -6.45
CA ILE A 96 17.04 6.93 -7.61
C ILE A 96 17.91 8.09 -7.13
N ILE A 97 19.08 7.78 -6.59
CA ILE A 97 20.16 8.75 -6.50
C ILE A 97 20.80 8.75 -7.90
N PRO A 98 20.69 9.84 -8.70
CA PRO A 98 21.48 10.01 -9.91
C PRO A 98 22.96 10.15 -9.60
#